data_AF-A0A7C7QPS1-F1
#
_entry.id   AF-A0A7C7QPS1-F1
#
_cell.length_a   1.000
_cell.length_b   1.000
_cell.length_c   1.000
_cell.angle_alpha   90.00
_cell.angle_beta   90.00
_cell.angle_gamma   90.00
#
_symmetry.space_group_name_H-M   'P 1'
#
loop_
_entity.id
_entity.type
_entity.pdbx_description
1 polymer ?
#
loop_
_entity_poly.entity_id
_entity_poly.type
_entity_poly.pdbx_seq_one_letter_code
_entity_poly.pdbx_strand_id
1 'polypeptide(L)'
;MEETPNSLSDTIITMTTRKWIGRIINFVLIPLLILVALLLPPISLKDRILETGYTAINQDNRWVQDPDGTRLEIPPAALSGSAKAKLTSVPRLDFLRGLAEKELLAARDAMPAKLEMKSPLYQIAWRGQTPTEIVLRVPIPNDAEPYRTLDLYTWTGEEWQWLPGHLIVEEDAIVAHLPYVPSSVAVMQTKSASPVVSTELSSEQGIPLEGQNVLAELNPVGLYLSDEGRIRISDSMDSLCQVEGVASSVVLPTLRNWREGNTRDDLVNDMLQNPELRENHIATIAGLVANSTCAGIDIDYRGIKTELRDAFTLFVTKLAERLHEKGKLLTLRVASPDQKAEGGWDTGAYDWRALGQAVNALKIPVPADPDAYAPGGWMESLLNWAVGEVNRYKIQPIISTYGLEKA
;
A
#
# COMPACT_ATOMS: atom_id res chain seq x y z
N MET A 1 -96.27 53.26 12.84
CA MET A 1 -94.80 53.38 12.79
C MET A 1 -94.34 53.33 14.23
N GLU A 2 -93.59 52.35 14.70
CA GLU A 2 -92.45 51.64 14.13
C GLU A 2 -92.39 50.21 14.70
N GLU A 3 -91.71 49.28 14.01
CA GLU A 3 -90.71 48.41 14.64
C GLU A 3 -89.89 47.58 13.62
N THR A 4 -88.55 47.73 13.70
CA THR A 4 -87.52 46.66 13.62
C THR A 4 -87.04 46.14 12.22
N PRO A 5 -85.92 45.35 12.12
CA PRO A 5 -84.53 45.84 12.09
C PRO A 5 -83.54 45.01 11.19
N ASN A 6 -82.24 45.34 11.29
CA ASN A 6 -81.04 44.48 11.19
C ASN A 6 -80.42 44.01 9.85
N SER A 7 -79.13 44.32 9.73
CA SER A 7 -78.02 43.49 9.21
C SER A 7 -76.72 44.11 9.80
N LEU A 8 -75.90 43.52 10.68
CA LEU A 8 -75.12 42.25 10.72
C LEU A 8 -74.03 42.09 9.64
N SER A 9 -72.86 42.71 9.88
CA SER A 9 -71.47 42.30 9.52
C SER A 9 -70.59 43.54 9.80
N ASP A 10 -69.45 43.57 10.49
CA ASP A 10 -68.35 42.65 10.71
C ASP A 10 -67.62 43.07 12.01
N THR A 11 -67.64 42.28 13.08
CA THR A 11 -66.79 42.58 14.25
C THR A 11 -66.49 41.37 15.13
N ILE A 12 -65.87 40.29 14.60
CA ILE A 12 -65.43 39.18 15.47
C ILE A 12 -63.98 38.66 15.25
N ILE A 13 -63.24 38.94 14.16
CA ILE A 13 -62.00 38.17 13.88
C ILE A 13 -60.66 38.87 14.24
N THR A 14 -60.63 40.08 14.79
CA THR A 14 -59.36 40.85 14.88
C THR A 14 -58.58 40.79 16.20
N MET A 15 -59.11 40.17 17.28
CA MET A 15 -58.42 40.17 18.58
C MET A 15 -57.71 38.87 19.01
N THR A 16 -58.06 37.71 18.45
CA THR A 16 -57.43 36.42 18.79
C THR A 16 -56.20 36.09 17.94
N THR A 17 -56.14 36.57 16.71
CA THR A 17 -55.02 36.36 15.78
C THR A 17 -53.75 37.09 16.22
N ARG A 18 -53.86 38.29 16.81
CA ARG A 18 -52.69 39.13 17.18
C ARG A 18 -51.82 38.53 18.28
N LYS A 19 -52.41 37.85 19.28
CA LYS A 19 -51.67 37.16 20.36
C LYS A 19 -51.04 35.84 19.91
N TRP A 20 -51.71 35.12 19.01
CA TRP A 20 -51.20 33.87 18.43
C TRP A 20 -50.04 34.12 17.47
N ILE A 21 -50.14 35.16 16.63
CA ILE A 21 -49.06 35.62 15.75
C ILE A 21 -47.84 36.08 16.58
N GLY A 22 -48.05 36.83 17.67
CA GLY A 22 -46.96 37.22 18.57
C GLY A 22 -46.25 36.04 19.24
N ARG A 23 -46.99 34.98 19.60
CA ARG A 23 -46.41 33.73 20.12
C ARG A 23 -45.65 32.94 19.06
N ILE A 24 -46.17 32.83 17.84
CA ILE A 24 -45.46 32.17 16.73
C ILE A 24 -44.18 32.94 16.40
N ILE A 25 -44.23 34.27 16.36
CA ILE A 25 -43.05 35.10 16.12
C ILE A 25 -42.01 34.86 17.22
N ASN A 26 -42.40 34.96 18.50
CA ASN A 26 -41.43 34.85 19.59
C ASN A 26 -40.90 33.44 19.86
N PHE A 27 -41.74 32.40 19.70
CA PHE A 27 -41.37 31.03 20.07
C PHE A 27 -41.00 30.15 18.87
N VAL A 28 -41.26 30.57 17.63
CA VAL A 28 -40.90 29.81 16.43
C VAL A 28 -40.01 30.63 15.51
N LEU A 29 -40.44 31.83 15.12
CA LEU A 29 -39.74 32.61 14.10
C LEU A 29 -38.40 33.18 14.61
N ILE A 30 -38.37 33.73 15.83
CA ILE A 30 -37.14 34.26 16.44
C ILE A 30 -36.10 33.16 16.68
N PRO A 31 -36.42 32.01 17.33
CA PRO A 31 -35.47 30.91 17.47
C PRO A 31 -34.99 30.37 16.12
N LEU A 32 -35.87 30.24 15.13
CA LEU A 32 -35.52 29.80 13.79
C LEU A 32 -34.56 30.78 13.10
N LEU A 33 -34.82 32.09 13.22
CA LEU A 33 -33.93 33.14 12.69
C LEU A 33 -32.57 33.14 13.40
N ILE A 34 -32.52 32.89 14.71
CA ILE A 34 -31.26 32.73 15.45
C ILE A 34 -30.50 31.50 14.96
N LEU A 35 -31.18 30.37 14.75
CA LEU A 35 -30.57 29.13 14.26
C LEU A 35 -30.02 29.30 12.83
N VAL A 36 -30.76 30.01 11.98
CA VAL A 36 -30.30 30.40 10.63
C VAL A 36 -29.13 31.39 10.70
N ALA A 37 -29.16 32.38 11.59
CA ALA A 37 -28.07 33.34 11.77
C ALA A 37 -26.78 32.67 12.31
N LEU A 38 -26.90 31.65 13.15
CA LEU A 38 -25.77 30.83 13.60
C LEU A 38 -25.17 30.00 12.46
N LEU A 39 -25.98 29.58 11.48
CA LEU A 39 -25.55 28.79 10.33
C LEU A 39 -24.98 29.64 9.18
N LEU A 40 -25.30 30.94 9.12
CA LEU A 40 -24.82 31.87 8.09
C LEU A 40 -23.48 32.54 8.47
N PRO A 41 -22.70 33.05 7.49
CA PRO A 41 -21.51 33.85 7.76
C PRO A 41 -21.88 35.13 8.54
N PRO A 42 -21.08 35.56 9.53
CA PRO A 42 -19.71 35.12 9.86
C PRO A 42 -19.63 33.99 10.92
N ILE A 43 -20.75 33.52 11.48
CA ILE A 43 -20.73 32.59 12.62
C ILE A 43 -20.47 31.15 12.15
N SER A 44 -21.11 30.73 11.04
CA SER A 44 -20.93 29.43 10.41
C SER A 44 -20.77 28.28 11.41
N LEU A 45 -21.69 28.17 12.37
CA LEU A 45 -21.58 27.28 13.53
C LEU A 45 -21.42 25.81 13.12
N LYS A 46 -22.05 25.41 12.00
CA LYS A 46 -21.88 24.09 11.40
C LYS A 46 -20.42 23.83 11.02
N ASP A 47 -19.77 24.79 10.36
CA ASP A 47 -18.36 24.68 9.97
C ASP A 47 -17.46 24.67 11.21
N ARG A 48 -17.74 25.53 12.20
CA ARG A 48 -16.99 25.54 13.48
C ARG A 48 -17.09 24.24 14.27
N ILE A 49 -18.26 23.62 14.33
CA ILE A 49 -18.45 22.32 14.99
C ILE A 49 -17.73 21.22 14.20
N LEU A 50 -17.84 21.23 12.86
CA LEU A 50 -17.17 20.28 11.98
C LEU A 50 -15.64 20.46 11.93
N GLU A 51 -15.12 21.62 12.34
CA GLU A 51 -13.69 21.96 12.39
C GLU A 51 -13.05 21.69 13.76
N THR A 52 -13.82 21.27 14.77
CA THR A 52 -13.25 20.95 16.09
C THR A 52 -12.23 19.81 16.03
N GLY A 53 -11.03 20.09 16.56
CA GLY A 53 -9.90 19.15 16.57
C GLY A 53 -9.07 19.10 15.28
N TYR A 54 -9.38 19.91 14.27
CA TYR A 54 -8.50 20.07 13.11
C TYR A 54 -7.45 21.14 13.36
N THR A 55 -6.21 20.81 12.99
CA THR A 55 -5.05 21.70 12.99
C THR A 55 -4.82 22.22 11.58
N ALA A 56 -4.62 23.53 11.43
CA ALA A 56 -4.28 24.11 10.14
C ALA A 56 -2.85 23.71 9.74
N ILE A 57 -2.71 23.24 8.51
CA ILE A 57 -1.44 22.90 7.87
C ILE A 57 -1.16 23.92 6.77
N ASN A 58 -0.09 24.70 6.95
CA ASN A 58 0.32 25.79 6.07
C ASN A 58 1.82 26.06 6.28
N GLN A 59 2.36 27.16 5.72
CA GLN A 59 3.78 27.48 5.84
C GLN A 59 4.28 27.66 7.29
N ASP A 60 3.42 28.09 8.22
CA ASP A 60 3.78 28.34 9.62
C ASP A 60 3.67 27.08 10.50
N ASN A 61 2.77 26.16 10.16
CA ASN A 61 2.61 24.89 10.86
C ASN A 61 2.48 23.73 9.88
N ARG A 62 3.46 22.82 9.89
CA ARG A 62 3.59 21.72 8.92
C ARG A 62 3.36 20.34 9.52
N TRP A 63 2.85 20.26 10.74
CA TRP A 63 2.66 18.99 11.41
C TRP A 63 1.46 18.98 12.35
N VAL A 64 1.03 17.77 12.69
CA VAL A 64 0.09 17.47 13.77
C VAL A 64 0.63 16.29 14.57
N GLN A 65 0.47 16.30 15.90
CA GLN A 65 1.06 15.30 16.79
C GLN A 65 0.03 14.82 17.82
N ASP A 66 0.07 13.53 18.11
CA ASP A 66 -0.62 12.89 19.22
C ASP A 66 0.20 13.07 20.53
N PRO A 67 -0.44 13.11 21.72
CA PRO A 67 0.27 13.20 22.99
C PRO A 67 1.35 12.14 23.22
N ASP A 68 1.28 10.97 22.58
CA ASP A 68 2.29 9.92 22.71
C ASP A 68 3.58 10.16 21.90
N GLY A 69 3.63 11.21 21.07
CA GLY A 69 4.77 11.54 20.22
C GLY A 69 4.59 11.18 18.75
N THR A 70 3.53 10.43 18.39
CA THR A 70 3.19 10.12 17.00
C THR A 70 2.89 11.38 16.24
N ARG A 71 3.52 11.55 15.08
CA ARG A 71 3.47 12.80 14.32
C ARG A 71 3.28 12.55 12.84
N LEU A 72 2.42 13.37 12.24
CA LEU A 72 2.29 13.54 10.80
C LEU A 72 2.91 14.88 10.42
N GLU A 73 3.93 14.86 9.56
CA GLU A 73 4.66 16.04 9.08
C GLU A 73 4.55 16.17 7.56
N ILE A 74 4.53 17.40 7.05
CA ILE A 74 4.43 17.72 5.62
C ILE A 74 5.70 18.45 5.15
N PRO A 75 6.54 17.81 4.32
CA PRO A 75 7.73 18.44 3.78
C PRO A 75 7.45 19.80 3.09
N PRO A 76 8.37 20.78 3.15
CA PRO A 76 8.20 22.11 2.56
C PRO A 76 7.74 22.14 1.09
N ALA A 77 8.24 21.23 0.26
CA ALA A 77 7.91 21.13 -1.16
C ALA A 77 6.61 20.35 -1.45
N ALA A 78 6.06 19.64 -0.46
CA ALA A 78 4.97 18.69 -0.67
C ALA A 78 3.56 19.31 -0.68
N LEU A 79 3.42 20.57 -0.27
CA LEU A 79 2.13 21.27 -0.20
C LEU A 79 2.31 22.76 -0.52
N SER A 80 1.66 23.22 -1.60
CA SER A 80 1.72 24.63 -2.05
C SER A 80 0.65 25.52 -1.42
N GLY A 81 -0.41 24.93 -0.86
CA GLY A 81 -1.55 25.64 -0.31
C GLY A 81 -1.70 25.47 1.20
N SER A 82 -2.95 25.52 1.66
CA SER A 82 -3.32 25.20 3.03
C SER A 82 -4.23 23.98 3.07
N ALA A 83 -4.12 23.24 4.17
CA ALA A 83 -4.94 22.08 4.46
C ALA A 83 -5.28 22.07 5.95
N LYS A 84 -6.11 21.11 6.36
CA LYS A 84 -6.42 20.85 7.76
C LYS A 84 -6.21 19.37 8.03
N ALA A 85 -5.51 19.05 9.11
CA ALA A 85 -5.24 17.69 9.54
C ALA A 85 -5.75 17.47 10.96
N LYS A 86 -6.26 16.28 11.23
CA LYS A 86 -6.61 15.83 12.58
C LYS A 86 -5.99 14.45 12.76
N LEU A 87 -5.22 14.31 13.84
CA LEU A 87 -4.63 13.05 14.29
C LEU A 87 -5.25 12.72 15.64
N THR A 88 -5.91 11.57 15.72
CA THR A 88 -6.51 11.05 16.96
C THR A 88 -6.08 9.60 17.16
N SER A 89 -6.05 9.15 18.41
CA SER A 89 -5.69 7.78 18.76
C SER A 89 -6.85 7.06 19.45
N VAL A 90 -7.07 5.80 19.07
CA VAL A 90 -7.92 4.87 19.80
C VAL A 90 -7.00 3.96 20.61
N PRO A 91 -7.09 3.94 21.95
CA PRO A 91 -6.24 3.11 22.79
C PRO A 91 -6.29 1.64 22.37
N ARG A 92 -5.13 0.99 22.30
CA ARG A 92 -4.97 -0.40 21.85
C ARG A 92 -5.96 -1.35 22.51
N LEU A 93 -6.10 -1.28 23.84
CA LEU A 93 -6.98 -2.16 24.59
C LEU A 93 -8.46 -1.94 24.24
N ASP A 94 -8.86 -0.70 24.00
CA ASP A 94 -10.24 -0.36 23.64
C ASP A 94 -10.56 -0.83 22.23
N PHE A 95 -9.64 -0.63 21.28
CA PHE A 95 -9.75 -1.16 19.93
C PHE A 95 -9.88 -2.69 19.92
N LEU A 96 -8.96 -3.40 20.59
CA LEU A 96 -8.96 -4.87 20.63
C LEU A 96 -10.17 -5.45 21.35
N ARG A 97 -10.71 -4.76 22.36
CA ARG A 97 -11.95 -5.18 23.05
C ARG A 97 -13.23 -4.81 22.30
N GLY A 98 -13.14 -4.06 21.20
CA GLY A 98 -14.30 -3.56 20.46
C GLY A 98 -15.11 -2.50 21.22
N LEU A 99 -14.44 -1.73 22.08
CA LEU A 99 -15.02 -0.56 22.76
C LEU A 99 -14.92 0.72 21.92
N ALA A 100 -14.28 0.62 20.75
CA ALA A 100 -14.15 1.69 19.77
C ALA A 100 -15.47 1.94 19.00
N GLU A 101 -15.45 2.95 18.13
CA GLU A 101 -16.55 3.27 17.22
C GLU A 101 -16.96 2.04 16.38
N LYS A 102 -18.24 1.94 16.00
CA LYS A 102 -18.80 0.76 15.34
C LYS A 102 -18.10 0.48 14.00
N GLU A 103 -17.67 1.53 13.32
CA GLU A 103 -16.94 1.52 12.06
C GLU A 103 -15.56 0.84 12.19
N LEU A 104 -14.96 0.85 13.39
CA LEU A 104 -13.65 0.24 13.65
C LEU A 104 -13.75 -1.25 14.03
N LEU A 105 -14.95 -1.77 14.28
CA LEU A 105 -15.14 -3.20 14.55
C LEU A 105 -14.76 -4.06 13.35
N ALA A 106 -15.06 -3.59 12.14
CA ALA A 106 -14.65 -4.27 10.91
C ALA A 106 -13.12 -4.36 10.80
N ALA A 107 -12.40 -3.27 11.12
CA ALA A 107 -10.94 -3.26 11.14
C ALA A 107 -10.39 -4.27 12.15
N ARG A 108 -10.97 -4.34 13.36
CA ARG A 108 -10.57 -5.33 14.38
C ARG A 108 -10.76 -6.75 13.87
N ASP A 109 -11.94 -7.06 13.35
CA ASP A 109 -12.32 -8.41 12.95
C ASP A 109 -11.58 -8.90 11.71
N ALA A 110 -11.16 -7.98 10.83
CA ALA A 110 -10.37 -8.27 9.65
C ALA A 110 -8.85 -8.32 9.91
N MET A 111 -8.38 -8.14 11.16
CA MET A 111 -6.95 -8.15 11.46
C MET A 111 -6.34 -9.54 11.16
N PRO A 112 -5.31 -9.62 10.28
CA PRO A 112 -4.69 -10.90 9.95
C PRO A 112 -4.09 -11.60 11.18
N ALA A 113 -4.29 -12.92 11.30
CA ALA A 113 -3.80 -13.71 12.44
C ALA A 113 -2.26 -13.67 12.65
N LYS A 114 -1.53 -13.36 11.58
CA LYS A 114 -0.07 -13.19 11.55
C LYS A 114 0.40 -11.82 12.06
N LEU A 115 -0.52 -10.93 12.44
CA LEU A 115 -0.23 -9.60 12.95
C LEU A 115 -0.70 -9.49 14.40
N GLU A 116 0.06 -8.74 15.19
CA GLU A 116 -0.29 -8.39 16.56
C GLU A 116 -0.10 -6.89 16.74
N MET A 117 -1.19 -6.16 16.99
CA MET A 117 -1.14 -4.72 17.20
C MET A 117 -0.36 -4.37 18.48
N LYS A 118 0.60 -3.44 18.37
CA LYS A 118 1.44 -2.99 19.50
C LYS A 118 1.16 -1.54 19.90
N SER A 119 0.77 -0.66 18.98
CA SER A 119 0.39 0.73 19.26
C SER A 119 -1.13 0.91 19.44
N PRO A 120 -1.60 2.10 19.86
CA PRO A 120 -2.93 2.60 19.52
C PRO A 120 -3.22 2.53 18.02
N LEU A 121 -4.51 2.58 17.65
CA LEU A 121 -4.91 2.85 16.26
C LEU A 121 -4.99 4.36 16.07
N TYR A 122 -4.05 4.92 15.32
CA TYR A 122 -4.07 6.32 14.94
C TYR A 122 -5.03 6.51 13.76
N GLN A 123 -5.92 7.49 13.84
CA GLN A 123 -6.82 7.90 12.77
C GLN A 123 -6.38 9.27 12.27
N ILE A 124 -6.29 9.41 10.96
CA ILE A 124 -5.85 10.64 10.30
C ILE A 124 -6.98 11.11 9.40
N ALA A 125 -7.47 12.31 9.68
CA ALA A 125 -8.46 12.98 8.83
C ALA A 125 -7.82 14.19 8.16
N TRP A 126 -7.91 14.25 6.83
CA TRP A 126 -7.35 15.31 6.01
C TRP A 126 -8.45 16.08 5.27
N ARG A 127 -8.31 17.40 5.16
CA ARG A 127 -9.18 18.27 4.37
C ARG A 127 -8.37 19.32 3.63
N GLY A 128 -8.74 19.59 2.38
CA GLY A 128 -8.07 20.58 1.53
C GLY A 128 -7.18 19.92 0.49
N GLN A 129 -6.13 20.63 0.05
CA GLN A 129 -5.20 20.12 -0.95
C GLN A 129 -4.43 18.91 -0.40
N THR A 130 -4.38 17.82 -1.16
CA THR A 130 -3.59 16.64 -0.81
C THR A 130 -2.11 16.91 -1.03
N PRO A 131 -1.24 16.61 -0.05
CA PRO A 131 0.20 16.76 -0.22
C PRO A 131 0.74 15.66 -1.14
N THR A 132 1.84 15.94 -1.85
CA THR A 132 2.51 14.93 -2.69
C THR A 132 3.36 13.96 -1.87
N GLU A 133 3.68 14.31 -0.63
CA GLU A 133 4.44 13.50 0.32
C GLU A 133 4.06 13.87 1.75
N ILE A 134 4.07 12.89 2.63
CA ILE A 134 4.05 13.06 4.08
C ILE A 134 5.20 12.29 4.73
N VAL A 135 5.56 12.71 5.92
CA VAL A 135 6.43 11.95 6.82
C VAL A 135 5.64 11.61 8.06
N LEU A 136 5.44 10.31 8.30
CA LEU A 136 4.86 9.81 9.52
C LEU A 136 5.97 9.30 10.43
N ARG A 137 6.01 9.80 11.67
CA ARG A 137 6.91 9.32 12.71
C ARG A 137 6.06 8.71 13.82
N VAL A 138 6.26 7.43 14.09
CA VAL A 138 5.55 6.69 15.15
C VAL A 138 6.58 6.19 16.16
N PRO A 139 6.55 6.63 17.43
CA PRO A 139 7.43 6.09 18.47
C PRO A 139 7.29 4.57 18.58
N ILE A 140 8.40 3.88 18.89
CA ILE A 140 8.37 2.45 19.13
C ILE A 140 7.52 2.20 20.40
N PRO A 141 6.46 1.39 20.34
CA PRO A 141 5.63 1.15 21.51
C PRO A 141 6.41 0.46 22.63
N ASN A 142 6.09 0.79 23.87
CA ASN A 142 6.57 0.02 25.03
C ASN A 142 6.16 -1.46 24.88
N ASP A 143 7.03 -2.38 25.29
CA ASP A 143 6.82 -3.83 25.21
C ASP A 143 6.64 -4.38 23.76
N ALA A 144 7.34 -3.78 22.79
CA ALA A 144 7.27 -4.16 21.37
C ALA A 144 8.48 -4.99 20.87
N GLU A 145 9.31 -5.50 21.78
CA GLU A 145 10.42 -6.38 21.39
C GLU A 145 9.92 -7.73 20.81
N PRO A 146 10.65 -8.31 19.84
CA PRO A 146 11.81 -7.74 19.14
C PRO A 146 11.43 -6.71 18.07
N TYR A 147 12.13 -5.56 18.05
CA TYR A 147 11.80 -4.43 17.16
C TYR A 147 11.91 -4.73 15.67
N ARG A 148 12.80 -5.65 15.27
CA ARG A 148 12.97 -6.09 13.87
C ARG A 148 11.70 -6.70 13.23
N THR A 149 10.70 -7.00 14.04
CA THR A 149 9.40 -7.55 13.60
C THR A 149 8.27 -6.53 13.53
N LEU A 150 8.55 -5.27 13.87
CA LEU A 150 7.57 -4.19 13.80
C LEU A 150 7.48 -3.62 12.39
N ASP A 151 6.26 -3.44 11.93
CA ASP A 151 5.90 -2.82 10.67
C ASP A 151 4.71 -1.87 10.89
N LEU A 152 4.49 -0.95 9.95
CA LEU A 152 3.31 -0.08 9.94
C LEU A 152 2.22 -0.66 9.04
N TYR A 153 0.98 -0.54 9.48
CA TYR A 153 -0.20 -0.93 8.70
C TYR A 153 -1.27 0.14 8.76
N THR A 154 -2.00 0.32 7.66
CA THR A 154 -3.22 1.15 7.55
C THR A 154 -4.43 0.25 7.31
N TRP A 155 -5.57 0.63 7.87
CA TRP A 155 -6.86 0.07 7.48
C TRP A 155 -7.42 0.84 6.28
N THR A 156 -7.72 0.17 5.18
CA THR A 156 -8.24 0.80 3.95
C THR A 156 -9.76 1.03 3.98
N GLY A 157 -10.46 0.47 4.97
CA GLY A 157 -11.91 0.34 4.97
C GLY A 157 -12.36 -1.10 4.72
N GLU A 158 -11.51 -1.91 4.08
CA GLU A 158 -11.79 -3.29 3.69
C GLU A 158 -10.72 -4.27 4.17
N GLU A 159 -9.45 -3.87 4.14
CA GLU A 159 -8.33 -4.71 4.54
C GLU A 159 -7.22 -3.93 5.25
N TRP A 160 -6.35 -4.66 5.93
CA TRP A 160 -5.11 -4.13 6.49
C TRP A 160 -4.00 -4.16 5.45
N GLN A 161 -3.51 -2.99 5.09
CA GLN A 161 -2.45 -2.81 4.11
C GLN A 161 -1.16 -2.39 4.81
N TRP A 162 -0.06 -3.05 4.45
CA TRP A 162 1.29 -2.70 4.93
C TRP A 162 1.74 -1.35 4.38
N LEU A 163 2.43 -0.56 5.19
CA LEU A 163 3.01 0.72 4.84
C LEU A 163 4.55 0.64 4.88
N PRO A 164 5.24 1.21 3.88
CA PRO A 164 6.69 1.33 3.92
C PRO A 164 7.14 2.27 5.03
N GLY A 165 8.19 1.89 5.76
CA GLY A 165 8.73 2.66 6.87
C GLY A 165 9.97 2.00 7.47
N HIS A 166 10.92 2.83 7.88
CA HIS A 166 12.19 2.38 8.45
C HIS A 166 12.18 2.51 9.96
N LEU A 167 12.63 1.45 10.64
CA LEU A 167 12.93 1.48 12.07
C LEU A 167 14.23 2.24 12.28
N ILE A 168 14.19 3.36 12.99
CA ILE A 168 15.38 4.15 13.36
C ILE A 168 15.56 4.03 14.86
N VAL A 169 16.43 3.10 15.28
CA VAL A 169 16.61 2.73 16.69
C VAL A 169 17.18 3.90 17.49
N GLU A 170 18.06 4.70 16.89
CA GLU A 170 18.67 5.89 17.50
C GLU A 170 17.64 6.97 17.85
N GLU A 171 16.50 6.97 17.16
CA GLU A 171 15.42 7.93 17.34
C GLU A 171 14.19 7.31 18.03
N ASP A 172 14.28 6.05 18.44
CA ASP A 172 13.20 5.28 19.07
C ASP A 172 11.87 5.35 18.30
N ALA A 173 11.93 5.31 16.97
CA ALA A 173 10.78 5.53 16.10
C ALA A 173 10.81 4.72 14.80
N ILE A 174 9.62 4.49 14.24
CA ILE A 174 9.43 4.07 12.86
C ILE A 174 9.07 5.30 12.03
N VAL A 175 9.81 5.54 10.95
CA VAL A 175 9.62 6.70 10.06
C VAL A 175 9.20 6.24 8.67
N ALA A 176 8.05 6.73 8.21
CA ALA A 176 7.47 6.40 6.91
C ALA A 176 7.31 7.64 6.04
N HIS A 177 7.88 7.59 4.83
CA HIS A 177 7.68 8.58 3.79
C HIS A 177 6.62 8.06 2.81
N LEU A 178 5.46 8.70 2.76
CA LEU A 178 4.31 8.21 1.98
C LEU A 178 3.86 9.26 0.95
N PRO A 179 3.55 8.87 -0.29
CA PRO A 179 3.07 9.80 -1.32
C PRO A 179 1.58 10.15 -1.17
N TYR A 180 0.95 9.73 -0.07
CA TYR A 180 -0.45 9.96 0.24
C TYR A 180 -0.66 10.00 1.76
N VAL A 181 -1.80 10.54 2.20
CA VAL A 181 -2.20 10.53 3.61
C VAL A 181 -3.03 9.28 3.88
N PRO A 182 -2.54 8.29 4.66
CA PRO A 182 -3.34 7.13 5.04
C PRO A 182 -4.47 7.55 5.98
N SER A 183 -5.60 6.83 5.98
CA SER A 183 -6.73 7.10 6.88
C SER A 183 -6.45 6.69 8.33
N SER A 184 -5.55 5.73 8.51
CA SER A 184 -5.18 5.21 9.81
C SER A 184 -3.78 4.62 9.80
N VAL A 185 -3.17 4.49 10.97
CA VAL A 185 -1.90 3.81 11.12
C VAL A 185 -1.87 3.04 12.44
N ALA A 186 -1.26 1.86 12.43
CA ALA A 186 -0.89 1.14 13.64
C ALA A 186 0.47 0.46 13.45
N VAL A 187 1.24 0.40 14.53
CA VAL A 187 2.42 -0.45 14.65
C VAL A 187 1.95 -1.86 14.95
N MET A 188 2.34 -2.81 14.11
CA MET A 188 2.03 -4.22 14.26
C MET A 188 3.31 -5.05 14.30
N GLN A 189 3.35 -5.99 15.23
CA GLN A 189 4.35 -7.04 15.24
C GLN A 189 3.94 -8.15 14.30
N THR A 190 4.88 -8.56 13.44
CA THR A 190 4.72 -9.66 12.49
C THR A 190 5.15 -10.99 13.08
N LYS A 191 4.33 -12.02 12.87
CA LYS A 191 4.64 -13.40 13.24
C LYS A 191 5.29 -14.14 12.08
N SER A 192 6.11 -15.13 12.38
CA SER A 192 6.69 -16.00 11.36
C SER A 192 5.61 -16.66 10.51
N ALA A 193 5.78 -16.62 9.19
CA ALA A 193 4.97 -17.35 8.23
C ALA A 193 5.75 -18.58 7.74
N SER A 194 5.04 -19.55 7.17
CA SER A 194 5.68 -20.68 6.48
C SER A 194 6.55 -20.16 5.33
N PRO A 195 7.81 -20.60 5.22
CA PRO A 195 8.67 -20.18 4.12
C PRO A 195 8.13 -20.69 2.79
N VAL A 196 8.24 -19.86 1.75
CA VAL A 196 7.99 -20.25 0.36
C VAL A 196 9.34 -20.60 -0.26
N VAL A 197 9.52 -21.86 -0.65
CA VAL A 197 10.69 -22.30 -1.40
C VAL A 197 10.29 -22.39 -2.88
N SER A 198 10.98 -21.62 -3.72
CA SER A 198 10.76 -21.55 -5.16
C SER A 198 12.01 -22.01 -5.92
N THR A 199 11.84 -22.51 -7.14
CA THR A 199 12.96 -22.83 -8.03
C THR A 199 12.64 -22.52 -9.48
N GLU A 200 13.66 -22.07 -10.23
CA GLU A 200 13.64 -22.07 -11.69
C GLU A 200 13.67 -23.53 -12.17
N LEU A 201 12.82 -23.87 -13.14
CA LEU A 201 12.75 -25.21 -13.73
C LEU A 201 13.10 -25.13 -15.22
N SER A 202 14.25 -25.71 -15.59
CA SER A 202 14.63 -25.85 -16.99
C SER A 202 13.93 -27.08 -17.60
N SER A 203 13.55 -27.00 -18.88
CA SER A 203 12.77 -28.04 -19.58
C SER A 203 13.43 -29.42 -19.64
N GLU A 204 14.71 -29.53 -19.29
CA GLU A 204 15.48 -30.78 -19.36
C GLU A 204 15.59 -31.51 -18.01
N GLN A 205 15.19 -30.86 -16.91
CA GLN A 205 15.40 -31.36 -15.55
C GLN A 205 14.06 -31.58 -14.86
N GLY A 206 13.74 -32.84 -14.55
CA GLY A 206 12.63 -33.18 -13.68
C GLY A 206 12.89 -32.78 -12.22
N ILE A 207 11.85 -32.70 -11.42
CA ILE A 207 11.96 -32.41 -9.99
C ILE A 207 12.32 -33.70 -9.23
N PRO A 208 13.45 -33.75 -8.49
CA PRO A 208 13.79 -34.88 -7.64
C PRO A 208 12.70 -35.17 -6.62
N LEU A 209 12.49 -36.45 -6.26
CA LEU A 209 11.44 -36.87 -5.32
C LEU A 209 11.52 -36.13 -3.98
N GLU A 210 12.72 -35.83 -3.50
CA GLU A 210 12.97 -35.09 -2.27
C GLU A 210 12.46 -33.64 -2.35
N GLY A 211 12.49 -33.02 -3.54
CA GLY A 211 12.05 -31.66 -3.77
C GLY A 211 10.54 -31.50 -3.91
N GLN A 212 9.83 -32.57 -4.28
CA GLN A 212 8.38 -32.53 -4.59
C GLN A 212 7.51 -32.09 -3.41
N ASN A 213 7.96 -32.33 -2.16
CA ASN A 213 7.24 -31.97 -0.94
C ASN A 213 7.71 -30.65 -0.30
N VAL A 214 8.77 -30.03 -0.83
CA VAL A 214 9.38 -28.81 -0.26
C VAL A 214 9.07 -27.58 -1.12
N LEU A 215 8.97 -27.76 -2.44
CA LEU A 215 8.77 -26.67 -3.38
C LEU A 215 7.32 -26.18 -3.36
N ALA A 216 7.14 -24.96 -2.86
CA ALA A 216 5.85 -24.29 -2.82
C ALA A 216 5.55 -23.54 -4.14
N GLU A 217 6.58 -23.17 -4.90
CA GLU A 217 6.47 -22.46 -6.17
C GLU A 217 7.47 -23.02 -7.19
N LEU A 218 7.07 -23.07 -8.47
CA LEU A 218 7.88 -23.50 -9.59
C LEU A 218 7.86 -22.43 -10.67
N ASN A 219 9.03 -22.14 -11.22
CA ASN A 219 9.20 -21.17 -12.29
C ASN A 219 9.75 -21.83 -13.57
N PRO A 220 8.89 -22.51 -14.37
CA PRO A 220 9.29 -23.09 -15.64
C PRO A 220 9.82 -22.05 -16.63
N VAL A 221 10.96 -22.37 -17.23
CA VAL A 221 11.62 -21.51 -18.21
C VAL A 221 11.15 -21.88 -19.61
N GLY A 222 10.61 -20.89 -20.32
CA GLY A 222 10.23 -21.08 -21.72
C GLY A 222 9.64 -19.86 -22.42
N LEU A 223 9.55 -18.71 -21.73
CA LEU A 223 9.02 -17.48 -22.29
C LEU A 223 10.16 -16.47 -22.46
N TYR A 224 10.28 -15.91 -23.66
CA TYR A 224 11.35 -14.98 -24.01
C TYR A 224 10.80 -13.72 -24.65
N LEU A 225 11.25 -12.57 -24.16
CA LEU A 225 11.03 -11.29 -24.82
C LEU A 225 11.72 -11.28 -26.19
N SER A 226 11.03 -10.75 -27.20
CA SER A 226 11.52 -10.59 -28.56
C SER A 226 11.14 -9.21 -29.11
N ASP A 227 11.51 -8.94 -30.36
CA ASP A 227 11.35 -7.63 -30.99
C ASP A 227 9.92 -7.09 -30.87
N GLU A 228 9.81 -5.77 -30.66
CA GLU A 228 8.56 -5.03 -30.49
C GLU A 228 7.69 -5.50 -29.31
N GLY A 229 8.32 -6.04 -28.25
CA GLY A 229 7.61 -6.50 -27.06
C GLY A 229 6.84 -7.80 -27.26
N ARG A 230 7.10 -8.55 -28.34
CA ARG A 230 6.47 -9.86 -28.58
C ARG A 230 7.08 -10.92 -27.68
N ILE A 231 6.32 -11.99 -27.41
CA ILE A 231 6.77 -13.11 -26.58
C ILE A 231 6.98 -14.33 -27.47
N ARG A 232 8.17 -14.93 -27.39
CA ARG A 232 8.47 -16.25 -27.95
C ARG A 232 8.31 -17.30 -26.87
N ILE A 233 7.62 -18.38 -27.21
CA ILE A 233 7.40 -19.52 -26.33
C ILE A 233 8.23 -20.69 -26.90
N SER A 234 9.00 -21.36 -26.04
CA SER A 234 9.84 -22.50 -26.46
C SER A 234 9.01 -23.70 -26.92
N ASP A 235 7.88 -23.95 -26.27
CA ASP A 235 6.95 -25.03 -26.61
C ASP A 235 5.50 -24.47 -26.61
N SER A 236 4.76 -24.68 -25.53
CA SER A 236 3.42 -24.11 -25.34
C SER A 236 3.25 -23.56 -23.93
N MET A 237 2.29 -22.65 -23.74
CA MET A 237 1.95 -22.20 -22.39
C MET A 237 1.41 -23.34 -21.52
N ASP A 238 0.60 -24.23 -22.10
CA ASP A 238 0.03 -25.37 -21.38
C ASP A 238 1.11 -26.33 -20.87
N SER A 239 2.14 -26.61 -21.68
CA SER A 239 3.29 -27.41 -21.27
C SER A 239 4.04 -26.78 -20.09
N LEU A 240 4.17 -25.45 -20.08
CA LEU A 240 4.82 -24.73 -18.97
C LEU A 240 3.96 -24.71 -17.71
N CYS A 241 2.64 -24.82 -17.82
CA CYS A 241 1.73 -24.87 -16.68
C CYS A 241 1.57 -26.27 -16.07
N GLN A 242 1.87 -27.32 -16.84
CA GLN A 242 1.69 -28.72 -16.43
C GLN A 242 3.04 -29.32 -16.05
N VAL A 243 3.41 -29.18 -14.77
CA VAL A 243 4.61 -29.84 -14.22
C VAL A 243 4.20 -31.12 -13.49
N GLU A 244 4.68 -32.26 -13.96
CA GLU A 244 4.41 -33.56 -13.32
C GLU A 244 5.15 -33.71 -11.99
N GLY A 245 4.57 -34.46 -11.05
CA GLY A 245 5.21 -34.84 -9.78
C GLY A 245 5.10 -33.82 -8.64
N VAL A 246 4.29 -32.77 -8.78
CA VAL A 246 4.18 -31.67 -7.80
C VAL A 246 2.71 -31.27 -7.64
N ALA A 247 2.01 -31.94 -6.73
CA ALA A 247 0.56 -31.83 -6.59
C ALA A 247 0.06 -30.54 -5.91
N SER A 248 0.94 -29.73 -5.32
CA SER A 248 0.54 -28.55 -4.52
C SER A 248 1.38 -27.31 -4.74
N SER A 249 2.24 -27.29 -5.77
CA SER A 249 3.09 -26.14 -6.07
C SER A 249 2.38 -25.12 -6.95
N VAL A 250 2.62 -23.85 -6.68
CA VAL A 250 2.19 -22.73 -7.53
C VAL A 250 3.10 -22.67 -8.76
N VAL A 251 2.54 -22.73 -9.97
CA VAL A 251 3.32 -22.67 -11.21
C VAL A 251 3.24 -21.28 -11.84
N LEU A 252 4.39 -20.60 -11.94
CA LEU A 252 4.55 -19.26 -12.51
C LEU A 252 5.69 -19.27 -13.55
N PRO A 253 5.42 -19.49 -14.84
CA PRO A 253 6.46 -19.52 -15.87
C PRO A 253 7.24 -18.21 -15.92
N THR A 254 8.56 -18.30 -16.11
CA THR A 254 9.43 -17.12 -16.18
C THR A 254 9.50 -16.57 -17.61
N LEU A 255 9.14 -15.30 -17.74
CA LEU A 255 9.36 -14.48 -18.94
C LEU A 255 10.61 -13.63 -18.78
N ARG A 256 11.57 -13.82 -19.69
CA ARG A 256 12.92 -13.24 -19.58
C ARG A 256 13.45 -12.64 -20.88
N ASN A 257 14.41 -11.72 -20.77
CA ASN A 257 15.11 -11.12 -21.92
C ASN A 257 16.55 -11.63 -22.09
N TRP A 258 16.89 -12.79 -21.50
CA TRP A 258 18.24 -13.35 -21.56
C TRP A 258 18.21 -14.85 -21.85
N ARG A 259 19.28 -15.36 -22.44
CA ARG A 259 19.48 -16.79 -22.71
C ARG A 259 20.97 -17.13 -22.71
N GLU A 260 21.33 -18.24 -22.06
CA GLU A 260 22.71 -18.76 -22.06
C GLU A 260 23.75 -17.69 -21.65
N GLY A 261 23.39 -16.87 -20.65
CA GLY A 261 24.23 -15.77 -20.15
C GLY A 261 24.23 -14.49 -21.00
N ASN A 262 23.60 -14.49 -22.18
CA ASN A 262 23.49 -13.30 -23.03
C ASN A 262 22.18 -12.56 -22.74
N THR A 263 22.28 -11.38 -22.14
CA THR A 263 21.14 -10.49 -21.91
C THR A 263 20.90 -9.60 -23.13
N ARG A 264 19.63 -9.49 -23.55
CA ARG A 264 19.17 -8.59 -24.62
C ARG A 264 18.50 -7.37 -24.00
N ASP A 265 19.35 -6.49 -23.49
CA ASP A 265 18.95 -5.24 -22.83
C ASP A 265 18.19 -4.33 -23.80
N ASP A 266 18.57 -4.32 -25.07
CA ASP A 266 17.92 -3.58 -26.14
C ASP A 266 16.41 -3.87 -26.21
N LEU A 267 16.03 -5.15 -26.17
CA LEU A 267 14.62 -5.56 -26.28
C LEU A 267 13.75 -4.97 -25.16
N VAL A 268 14.21 -5.03 -23.92
CA VAL A 268 13.44 -4.53 -22.78
C VAL A 268 13.43 -3.00 -22.76
N ASN A 269 14.56 -2.35 -23.05
CA ASN A 269 14.65 -0.90 -23.01
C ASN A 269 13.83 -0.25 -24.13
N ASP A 270 13.85 -0.79 -25.34
CA ASP A 270 13.06 -0.28 -26.47
C ASP A 270 11.55 -0.45 -26.22
N MET A 271 11.15 -1.62 -25.68
CA MET A 271 9.75 -1.87 -25.27
C MET A 271 9.29 -0.91 -24.18
N LEU A 272 10.12 -0.66 -23.16
CA LEU A 272 9.78 0.23 -22.05
C LEU A 272 9.72 1.70 -22.47
N GLN A 273 10.56 2.14 -23.41
CA GLN A 273 10.58 3.52 -23.90
C GLN A 273 9.31 3.89 -24.67
N ASN A 274 8.74 2.94 -25.43
CA ASN A 274 7.56 3.19 -26.25
C ASN A 274 6.26 2.85 -25.49
N PRO A 275 5.38 3.83 -25.18
CA PRO A 275 4.15 3.58 -24.44
C PRO A 275 3.19 2.58 -25.10
N GLU A 276 3.15 2.54 -26.44
CA GLU A 276 2.30 1.62 -27.20
C GLU A 276 2.84 0.19 -27.11
N LEU A 277 4.16 0.00 -27.31
CA LEU A 277 4.78 -1.32 -27.17
C LEU A 277 4.63 -1.85 -25.74
N ARG A 278 4.82 -1.00 -24.74
CA ARG A 278 4.62 -1.35 -23.32
C ARG A 278 3.19 -1.80 -23.05
N GLU A 279 2.20 -1.05 -23.54
CA GLU A 279 0.77 -1.38 -23.35
C GLU A 279 0.39 -2.69 -24.06
N ASN A 280 0.85 -2.88 -25.31
CA ASN A 280 0.66 -4.11 -26.06
C ASN A 280 1.33 -5.31 -25.39
N HIS A 281 2.52 -5.12 -24.84
CA HIS A 281 3.24 -6.16 -24.11
C HIS A 281 2.50 -6.57 -22.82
N ILE A 282 2.00 -5.60 -22.04
CA ILE A 282 1.16 -5.86 -20.86
C ILE A 282 -0.09 -6.66 -21.26
N ALA A 283 -0.80 -6.24 -22.31
CA ALA A 283 -1.98 -6.92 -22.81
C ALA A 283 -1.67 -8.36 -23.26
N THR A 284 -0.52 -8.56 -23.91
CA THR A 284 -0.06 -9.87 -24.37
C THR A 284 0.21 -10.79 -23.19
N ILE A 285 0.96 -10.34 -22.17
CA ILE A 285 1.23 -11.13 -20.96
C ILE A 285 -0.08 -11.49 -20.25
N ALA A 286 -0.92 -10.48 -19.99
CA ALA A 286 -2.19 -10.69 -19.29
C ALA A 286 -3.09 -11.69 -20.03
N GLY A 287 -3.18 -11.59 -21.36
CA GLY A 287 -3.94 -12.51 -22.20
C GLY A 287 -3.36 -13.94 -22.20
N LEU A 288 -2.04 -14.09 -22.27
CA LEU A 288 -1.38 -15.39 -22.20
C LEU A 288 -1.67 -16.09 -20.85
N VAL A 289 -1.51 -15.38 -19.75
CA VAL A 289 -1.68 -15.94 -18.40
C VAL A 289 -3.16 -16.21 -18.09
N ALA A 290 -4.07 -15.30 -18.47
CA ALA A 290 -5.51 -15.45 -18.24
C ALA A 290 -6.10 -16.68 -18.95
N ASN A 291 -5.58 -17.02 -20.13
CA ASN A 291 -6.04 -18.19 -20.90
C ASN A 291 -5.32 -19.49 -20.53
N SER A 292 -4.44 -19.47 -19.53
CA SER A 292 -3.64 -20.63 -19.10
C SER A 292 -4.09 -21.18 -17.74
N THR A 293 -3.69 -22.41 -17.45
CA THR A 293 -3.88 -23.05 -16.13
C THR A 293 -2.85 -22.62 -15.09
N CYS A 294 -1.82 -21.87 -15.48
CA CYS A 294 -0.80 -21.34 -14.56
C CYS A 294 -1.43 -20.42 -13.51
N ALA A 295 -0.83 -20.38 -12.32
CA ALA A 295 -1.28 -19.50 -11.25
C ALA A 295 -0.96 -18.02 -11.53
N GLY A 296 -0.06 -17.74 -12.47
CA GLY A 296 0.45 -16.41 -12.72
C GLY A 296 1.69 -16.44 -13.61
N ILE A 297 2.54 -15.42 -13.48
CA ILE A 297 3.79 -15.29 -14.23
C ILE A 297 4.92 -14.72 -13.36
N ASP A 298 6.15 -15.12 -13.68
CA ASP A 298 7.38 -14.57 -13.12
C ASP A 298 8.10 -13.71 -14.17
N ILE A 299 8.52 -12.50 -13.81
CA ILE A 299 9.25 -11.60 -14.71
C ILE A 299 10.73 -11.53 -14.30
N ASP A 300 11.63 -11.88 -15.23
CA ASP A 300 13.08 -11.75 -15.10
C ASP A 300 13.65 -10.90 -16.25
N TYR A 301 13.42 -9.59 -16.15
CA TYR A 301 13.97 -8.59 -17.05
C TYR A 301 15.21 -7.92 -16.46
N ARG A 302 16.32 -8.01 -17.21
CA ARG A 302 17.65 -7.54 -16.79
C ARG A 302 18.17 -6.47 -17.76
N GLY A 303 19.12 -5.66 -17.27
CA GLY A 303 19.75 -4.61 -18.07
C GLY A 303 18.84 -3.41 -18.35
N ILE A 304 17.87 -3.15 -17.47
CA ILE A 304 16.99 -1.99 -17.57
C ILE A 304 17.80 -0.75 -17.19
N LYS A 305 17.79 0.27 -18.05
CA LYS A 305 18.50 1.52 -17.79
C LYS A 305 17.82 2.33 -16.69
N THR A 306 18.60 3.00 -15.84
CA THR A 306 18.09 3.76 -14.68
C THR A 306 17.09 4.85 -15.09
N GLU A 307 17.26 5.48 -16.26
CA GLU A 307 16.32 6.48 -16.77
C GLU A 307 14.93 5.91 -17.11
N LEU A 308 14.78 4.59 -17.21
CA LEU A 308 13.50 3.92 -17.44
C LEU A 308 12.84 3.43 -16.14
N ARG A 309 13.32 3.85 -14.96
CA ARG A 309 12.75 3.45 -13.66
C ARG A 309 11.23 3.67 -13.58
N ASP A 310 10.75 4.84 -13.98
CA ASP A 310 9.31 5.15 -13.94
C ASP A 310 8.52 4.33 -14.97
N ALA A 311 9.09 4.13 -16.15
CA ALA A 311 8.48 3.33 -17.22
C ALA A 311 8.36 1.85 -16.82
N PHE A 312 9.38 1.31 -16.15
CA PHE A 312 9.37 -0.06 -15.63
C PHE A 312 8.41 -0.23 -14.46
N THR A 313 8.41 0.72 -13.52
CA THR A 313 7.42 0.74 -12.42
C THR A 313 6.00 0.77 -12.97
N LEU A 314 5.70 1.64 -13.94
CA LEU A 314 4.39 1.70 -14.58
C LEU A 314 4.02 0.40 -15.31
N PHE A 315 4.99 -0.23 -15.99
CA PHE A 315 4.80 -1.52 -16.64
C PHE A 315 4.38 -2.59 -15.63
N VAL A 316 5.12 -2.74 -14.53
CA VAL A 316 4.85 -3.76 -13.51
C VAL A 316 3.53 -3.48 -12.79
N THR A 317 3.25 -2.24 -12.38
CA THR A 317 2.01 -1.89 -11.67
C THR A 317 0.78 -2.21 -12.52
N LYS A 318 0.75 -1.77 -13.78
CA LYS A 318 -0.37 -2.06 -14.70
C LYS A 318 -0.52 -3.56 -14.98
N LEU A 319 0.59 -4.28 -15.09
CA LEU A 319 0.55 -5.73 -15.29
C LEU A 319 -0.02 -6.43 -14.05
N ALA A 320 0.41 -6.03 -12.85
CA ALA A 320 -0.07 -6.57 -11.59
C ALA A 320 -1.59 -6.37 -11.45
N GLU A 321 -2.08 -5.15 -11.69
CA GLU A 321 -3.51 -4.82 -11.66
C GLU A 321 -4.32 -5.77 -12.56
N ARG A 322 -3.93 -5.93 -13.83
CA ARG A 322 -4.62 -6.82 -14.78
C ARG A 322 -4.59 -8.29 -14.38
N LEU A 323 -3.47 -8.76 -13.81
CA LEU A 323 -3.35 -10.14 -13.37
C LEU A 323 -4.20 -10.38 -12.10
N HIS A 324 -4.15 -9.46 -11.14
CA HIS A 324 -4.91 -9.55 -9.89
C HIS A 324 -6.43 -9.49 -10.12
N GLU A 325 -6.91 -8.68 -11.06
CA GLU A 325 -8.32 -8.68 -11.51
C GLU A 325 -8.80 -10.05 -12.00
N LYS A 326 -7.88 -10.93 -12.42
CA LYS A 326 -8.15 -12.31 -12.86
C LYS A 326 -7.74 -13.36 -11.83
N GLY A 327 -7.35 -12.95 -10.62
CA GLY A 327 -6.87 -13.83 -9.56
C GLY A 327 -5.52 -14.51 -9.90
N LYS A 328 -4.74 -13.93 -10.81
CA LYS A 328 -3.42 -14.43 -11.21
C LYS A 328 -2.32 -13.72 -10.43
N LEU A 329 -1.22 -14.42 -10.17
CA LEU A 329 -0.07 -13.89 -9.42
C LEU A 329 0.98 -13.26 -10.35
N LEU A 330 1.73 -12.30 -9.81
CA LEU A 330 2.92 -11.72 -10.43
C LEU A 330 4.09 -11.78 -9.45
N THR A 331 5.16 -12.47 -9.83
CA THR A 331 6.44 -12.40 -9.13
C THR A 331 7.45 -11.66 -10.02
N LEU A 332 8.37 -10.94 -9.39
CA LEU A 332 9.31 -10.10 -10.11
C LEU A 332 10.71 -10.29 -9.54
N ARG A 333 11.65 -10.64 -10.41
CA ARG A 333 13.06 -10.54 -10.11
C ARG A 333 13.58 -9.13 -10.40
N VAL A 334 14.34 -8.58 -9.45
CA VAL A 334 15.06 -7.31 -9.59
C VAL A 334 16.57 -7.52 -9.68
N ALA A 335 17.33 -6.46 -9.95
CA ALA A 335 18.79 -6.51 -9.78
C ALA A 335 19.17 -6.57 -8.29
N SER A 336 20.34 -7.13 -7.99
CA SER A 336 20.94 -6.96 -6.66
C SER A 336 21.17 -5.48 -6.41
N PRO A 337 20.79 -4.93 -5.26
CA PRO A 337 21.04 -3.54 -4.95
C PRO A 337 22.53 -3.34 -4.62
N ASP A 338 23.02 -2.13 -4.88
CA ASP A 338 24.37 -1.71 -4.51
C ASP A 338 24.34 -1.00 -3.16
N GLN A 339 25.28 -1.33 -2.27
CA GLN A 339 25.38 -0.67 -0.98
C GLN A 339 26.01 0.73 -1.16
N LYS A 340 25.36 1.76 -0.59
CA LYS A 340 25.85 3.14 -0.66
C LYS A 340 26.93 3.41 0.39
N ALA A 341 27.87 4.29 0.08
CA ALA A 341 28.98 4.64 0.98
C ALA A 341 28.50 5.33 2.26
N GLU A 342 27.48 6.20 2.13
CA GLU A 342 26.83 6.92 3.23
C GLU A 342 25.79 6.09 4.01
N GLY A 343 25.63 4.81 3.69
CA GLY A 343 24.59 3.94 4.22
C GLY A 343 23.33 3.89 3.35
N GLY A 344 22.56 2.82 3.51
CA GLY A 344 21.43 2.50 2.64
C GLY A 344 21.85 1.84 1.33
N TRP A 345 20.92 1.79 0.39
CA TRP A 345 21.02 0.96 -0.81
C TRP A 345 20.59 1.73 -2.07
N ASP A 346 21.22 1.42 -3.19
CA ASP A 346 20.82 1.84 -4.53
C ASP A 346 20.18 0.66 -5.25
N THR A 347 18.96 0.86 -5.75
CA THR A 347 18.17 -0.14 -6.45
C THR A 347 18.14 0.10 -7.97
N GLY A 348 18.86 1.12 -8.46
CA GLY A 348 18.95 1.45 -9.88
C GLY A 348 17.58 1.68 -10.53
N ALA A 349 17.30 0.96 -11.62
CA ALA A 349 16.04 1.05 -12.36
C ALA A 349 14.81 0.46 -11.64
N TYR A 350 14.99 -0.15 -10.47
CA TYR A 350 13.94 -0.89 -9.78
C TYR A 350 13.41 -0.09 -8.58
N ASP A 351 12.20 0.45 -8.67
CA ASP A 351 11.56 1.09 -7.52
C ASP A 351 11.01 0.06 -6.54
N TRP A 352 11.83 -0.39 -5.59
CA TRP A 352 11.46 -1.47 -4.69
C TRP A 352 10.16 -1.20 -3.93
N ARG A 353 9.91 0.06 -3.55
CA ARG A 353 8.71 0.44 -2.82
C ARG A 353 7.46 0.31 -3.69
N ALA A 354 7.47 0.90 -4.89
CA ALA A 354 6.34 0.80 -5.80
C ALA A 354 6.14 -0.63 -6.33
N LEU A 355 7.24 -1.30 -6.71
CA LEU A 355 7.22 -2.67 -7.20
C LEU A 355 6.74 -3.65 -6.12
N GLY A 356 7.25 -3.55 -4.89
CA GLY A 356 6.87 -4.41 -3.76
C GLY A 356 5.42 -4.25 -3.32
N GLN A 357 4.82 -3.07 -3.53
CA GLN A 357 3.38 -2.88 -3.37
C GLN A 357 2.59 -3.63 -4.44
N ALA A 358 3.01 -3.54 -5.70
CA ALA A 358 2.31 -4.14 -6.85
C ALA A 358 2.42 -5.68 -6.91
N VAL A 359 3.61 -6.25 -6.71
CA VAL A 359 3.84 -7.69 -6.97
C VAL A 359 3.45 -8.58 -5.79
N ASN A 360 3.29 -9.89 -6.02
CA ASN A 360 3.06 -10.88 -4.98
C ASN A 360 4.36 -11.32 -4.29
N ALA A 361 5.49 -11.32 -5.02
CA ALA A 361 6.82 -11.51 -4.44
C ALA A 361 7.89 -10.75 -5.24
N LEU A 362 8.87 -10.20 -4.52
CA LEU A 362 10.06 -9.56 -5.07
C LEU A 362 11.26 -10.48 -4.85
N LYS A 363 11.81 -11.01 -5.94
CA LYS A 363 12.94 -11.94 -5.95
C LYS A 363 14.24 -11.16 -6.11
N ILE A 364 15.13 -11.27 -5.12
CA ILE A 364 16.33 -10.44 -5.02
C ILE A 364 17.56 -11.36 -5.13
N PRO A 365 18.39 -11.25 -6.18
CA PRO A 365 19.67 -11.92 -6.24
C PRO A 365 20.55 -11.50 -5.07
N VAL A 366 21.13 -12.48 -4.37
CA VAL A 366 22.04 -12.22 -3.25
C VAL A 366 23.42 -12.84 -3.48
N PRO A 367 24.48 -12.31 -2.87
CA PRO A 367 25.82 -12.86 -3.01
C PRO A 367 25.89 -14.32 -2.57
N ALA A 368 26.71 -15.12 -3.26
CA ALA A 368 27.01 -16.48 -2.85
C ALA A 368 28.10 -16.55 -1.76
N ASP A 369 28.85 -15.46 -1.52
CA ASP A 369 29.93 -15.42 -0.52
C ASP A 369 29.39 -15.66 0.90
N PRO A 370 29.85 -16.70 1.63
CA PRO A 370 29.43 -16.96 3.00
C PRO A 370 29.66 -15.77 3.95
N ASP A 371 30.65 -14.92 3.70
CA ASP A 371 30.94 -13.74 4.52
C ASP A 371 29.78 -12.72 4.49
N ALA A 372 28.97 -12.72 3.43
CA ALA A 372 27.77 -11.90 3.33
C ALA A 372 26.71 -12.26 4.37
N TYR A 373 26.72 -13.49 4.89
CA TYR A 373 25.71 -14.05 5.82
C TYR A 373 26.16 -14.04 7.29
N ALA A 374 27.39 -13.60 7.57
CA ALA A 374 27.85 -13.41 8.94
C ALA A 374 27.02 -12.32 9.66
N PRO A 375 26.92 -12.35 11.00
CA PRO A 375 26.28 -11.27 11.75
C PRO A 375 26.89 -9.90 11.43
N GLY A 376 26.05 -8.92 11.14
CA GLY A 376 26.44 -7.58 10.66
C GLY A 376 26.90 -7.55 9.19
N GLY A 377 26.84 -8.67 8.48
CA GLY A 377 27.22 -8.78 7.08
C GLY A 377 26.22 -8.15 6.12
N TRP A 378 26.53 -8.25 4.83
CA TRP A 378 25.74 -7.67 3.74
C TRP A 378 24.28 -8.10 3.76
N MET A 379 23.98 -9.37 4.06
CA MET A 379 22.62 -9.90 4.08
C MET A 379 21.79 -9.35 5.24
N GLU A 380 22.36 -9.27 6.44
CA GLU A 380 21.64 -8.70 7.59
C GLU A 380 21.38 -7.20 7.36
N SER A 381 22.37 -6.46 6.85
CA SER A 381 22.23 -5.05 6.49
C SER A 381 21.17 -4.84 5.39
N LEU A 382 21.17 -5.69 4.35
CA LEU A 382 20.18 -5.62 3.28
C LEU A 382 18.78 -5.86 3.81
N LEU A 383 18.57 -6.95 4.54
CA LEU A 383 17.23 -7.33 4.99
C LEU A 383 16.66 -6.32 5.99
N ASN A 384 17.49 -5.76 6.88
CA ASN A 384 17.06 -4.72 7.81
C ASN A 384 16.54 -3.47 7.09
N TRP A 385 17.15 -3.10 5.97
CA TRP A 385 16.67 -2.00 5.14
C TRP A 385 15.51 -2.40 4.23
N ALA A 386 15.58 -3.57 3.59
CA ALA A 386 14.62 -4.01 2.59
C ALA A 386 13.21 -4.17 3.16
N VAL A 387 13.06 -4.58 4.43
CA VAL A 387 11.75 -4.69 5.08
C VAL A 387 11.07 -3.33 5.31
N GLY A 388 11.81 -2.22 5.21
CA GLY A 388 11.22 -0.87 5.19
C GLY A 388 10.77 -0.42 3.81
N GLU A 389 11.22 -1.08 2.75
CA GLU A 389 10.87 -0.78 1.36
C GLU A 389 9.82 -1.75 0.79
N VAL A 390 9.88 -3.02 1.19
CA VAL A 390 9.02 -4.10 0.71
C VAL A 390 8.45 -4.86 1.90
N ASN A 391 7.16 -5.19 1.86
CA ASN A 391 6.57 -6.06 2.87
C ASN A 391 7.39 -7.35 3.03
N ARG A 392 7.85 -7.63 4.25
CA ARG A 392 8.70 -8.78 4.57
C ARG A 392 8.19 -10.13 4.07
N TYR A 393 6.86 -10.30 3.97
CA TYR A 393 6.25 -11.54 3.48
C TYR A 393 6.34 -11.71 1.95
N LYS A 394 6.78 -10.67 1.22
CA LYS A 394 6.96 -10.67 -0.23
C LYS A 394 8.43 -10.77 -0.64
N ILE A 395 9.38 -10.65 0.29
CA ILE A 395 10.81 -10.68 -0.01
C ILE A 395 11.28 -12.13 -0.22
N GLN A 396 11.88 -12.44 -1.37
CA GLN A 396 12.43 -13.75 -1.69
C GLN A 396 13.90 -13.63 -2.14
N PRO A 397 14.89 -13.90 -1.26
CA PRO A 397 16.29 -13.96 -1.67
C PRO A 397 16.54 -15.13 -2.64
N ILE A 398 17.21 -14.87 -3.76
CA ILE A 398 17.66 -15.90 -4.71
C ILE A 398 19.06 -16.34 -4.30
N ILE A 399 19.14 -17.53 -3.73
CA ILE A 399 20.38 -18.16 -3.28
C ILE A 399 20.90 -19.18 -4.30
N SER A 400 22.21 -19.30 -4.43
CA SER A 400 22.84 -20.37 -5.20
C SER A 400 22.88 -21.66 -4.37
N THR A 401 22.58 -22.80 -5.01
CA THR A 401 22.79 -24.13 -4.41
C THR A 401 24.21 -24.66 -4.63
N TYR A 402 25.00 -23.99 -5.47
CA TYR A 402 26.42 -24.30 -5.66
C TYR A 402 27.26 -23.74 -4.51
N GLY A 403 28.23 -24.53 -4.05
CA GLY A 403 29.25 -24.07 -3.11
C GLY A 403 30.26 -23.14 -3.78
N LEU A 404 30.85 -22.24 -2.98
CA LEU A 404 32.04 -21.48 -3.37
C LEU A 404 33.28 -22.09 -2.75
N GLU A 405 34.29 -22.33 -3.56
CA GLU A 405 35.65 -22.66 -3.10
C GLU A 405 36.52 -21.40 -3.26
N LYS A 406 36.98 -20.81 -2.14
CA LYS A 406 37.96 -19.72 -2.15
C LYS A 406 39.35 -20.36 -2.33
N ALA A 407 40.02 -20.02 -3.44
CA ALA A 407 41.37 -20.49 -3.79
C ALA A 407 42.47 -19.86 -2.92
#